data_AF-A0A2Z4VA56-F1
#
_entry.id   AF-A0A2Z4VA56-F1
#
_cell.length_a   1.000
_cell.length_b   1.000
_cell.length_c   1.000
_cell.angle_alpha   90.00
_cell.angle_beta   90.00
_cell.angle_gamma   90.00
#
_symmetry.space_group_name_H-M   'P 1'
#
loop_
_entity.id
_entity.type
_entity.pdbx_description
1 polymer ?
#
loop_
_entity_poly.entity_id
_entity_poly.type
_entity_poly.pdbx_seq_one_letter_code
_entity_poly.pdbx_strand_id
1 'polypeptide(L)'
;MEDREEHVRYQQDRTVLAAIGAHLDPQIGRISVRLPRSVGESAVAAWDRDELGGVADESREEYALRDDAAELAFIGLAITSRGVWEGEEVVVDLEVTEIAAALRAAR
;
A
#
# COMPACT_ATOMS: atom_id res chain seq x y z
N MET A 1 4.86 25.95 23.48
CA MET A 1 3.39 26.15 23.54
C MET A 1 2.87 26.32 22.12
N GLU A 2 3.47 27.21 21.33
CA GLU A 2 3.25 27.38 19.88
C GLU A 2 3.30 26.05 19.09
N ASP A 3 4.35 25.24 19.21
CA ASP A 3 4.44 23.93 18.53
C ASP A 3 3.26 22.99 18.81
N ARG A 4 2.66 23.08 20.00
CA ARG A 4 1.51 22.24 20.37
C ARG A 4 0.22 22.75 19.75
N GLU A 5 0.07 24.07 19.63
CA GLU A 5 -1.04 24.73 18.94
C GLU A 5 -0.98 24.45 17.43
N GLU A 6 0.22 24.46 16.84
CA GLU A 6 0.42 24.08 15.44
C GLU A 6 0.06 22.62 15.16
N HIS A 7 0.51 21.68 15.99
CA HIS A 7 0.14 20.27 15.84
C HIS A 7 -1.37 20.03 15.97
N VAL A 8 -2.05 20.76 16.87
CA VAL A 8 -3.51 20.70 16.99
C VAL A 8 -4.18 21.20 15.71
N ARG A 9 -3.70 22.32 15.14
CA ARG A 9 -4.20 22.83 13.86
C ARG A 9 -3.95 21.84 12.73
N TYR A 10 -2.76 21.26 12.60
CA TYR A 10 -2.48 20.25 11.58
C TYR A 10 -3.35 19.00 11.72
N GLN A 11 -3.66 18.58 12.95
CA GLN A 11 -4.57 17.46 13.18
C GLN A 11 -6.00 17.81 12.72
N GLN A 12 -6.48 19.01 13.02
CA GLN A 12 -7.78 19.50 12.56
C GLN A 12 -7.85 19.59 11.03
N ASP A 13 -6.83 20.18 10.41
CA ASP A 13 -6.71 20.28 8.96
C ASP A 13 -6.72 18.89 8.31
N ARG A 14 -5.96 17.94 8.87
CA ARG A 14 -5.96 16.54 8.40
C ARG A 14 -7.35 15.93 8.48
N THR A 15 -8.10 16.13 9.57
CA THR A 15 -9.47 15.60 9.70
C THR A 15 -10.40 16.18 8.63
N VAL A 16 -10.32 17.49 8.39
CA VAL A 16 -11.13 18.16 7.35
C VAL A 16 -10.78 17.62 5.96
N LEU A 17 -9.49 17.52 5.64
CA LEU A 17 -9.03 17.07 4.33
C LEU A 17 -9.27 15.56 4.12
N ALA A 18 -9.29 14.75 5.17
CA ALA A 18 -9.64 13.33 5.08
C ALA A 18 -11.07 13.10 4.56
N ALA A 19 -11.98 14.05 4.80
CA ALA A 19 -13.34 13.98 4.26
C ALA A 19 -13.37 13.98 2.73
N ILE A 20 -12.40 14.65 2.08
CA ILE A 20 -12.25 14.61 0.62
C ILE A 20 -12.00 13.16 0.18
N GLY A 21 -11.11 12.44 0.87
CA GLY A 21 -10.81 11.04 0.58
C GLY A 21 -12.05 10.16 0.64
N ALA A 22 -12.89 10.33 1.67
CA ALA A 22 -14.15 9.59 1.80
C ALA A 22 -15.15 9.85 0.66
N HIS A 23 -15.12 11.04 0.06
CA HIS A 23 -15.93 11.35 -1.12
C HIS A 23 -15.32 10.82 -2.42
N LEU A 24 -14.00 10.73 -2.51
CA LEU A 24 -13.29 10.24 -3.70
C LEU A 24 -13.32 8.71 -3.79
N ASP A 25 -13.24 8.00 -2.67
CA ASP A 25 -13.11 6.54 -2.60
C ASP A 25 -14.15 5.80 -3.46
N PRO A 26 -15.47 6.12 -3.42
CA PRO A 26 -16.46 5.44 -4.26
C PRO A 26 -16.41 5.79 -5.75
N GLN A 27 -15.69 6.86 -6.12
CA GLN A 27 -15.57 7.34 -7.50
C GLN A 27 -14.35 6.77 -8.23
N ILE A 28 -13.38 6.27 -7.46
CA ILE A 28 -12.12 5.79 -8.00
C ILE A 28 -12.28 4.31 -8.34
N GLY A 29 -12.02 3.98 -9.61
CA GLY A 29 -11.87 2.60 -10.05
C GLY A 29 -10.42 2.15 -9.99
N ARG A 30 -10.21 0.86 -10.22
CA ARG A 30 -8.87 0.31 -10.40
C ARG A 30 -8.23 0.81 -11.69
N ILE A 31 -6.91 0.93 -11.67
CA ILE A 31 -6.10 1.29 -12.83
C ILE A 31 -5.39 0.03 -13.33
N SER A 32 -5.57 -0.27 -14.62
CA SER A 32 -4.85 -1.38 -15.26
C SER A 32 -3.39 -0.98 -15.52
N VAL A 33 -2.46 -1.75 -14.97
CA VAL A 33 -1.02 -1.51 -15.10
C VAL A 33 -0.31 -2.76 -15.63
N ARG A 34 0.88 -2.54 -16.23
CA ARG A 34 1.79 -3.59 -16.69
C ARG A 34 3.05 -3.60 -15.85
N LEU A 35 3.43 -4.78 -15.38
CA LEU A 35 4.65 -5.00 -14.61
C LEU A 35 5.50 -6.08 -15.27
N PRO A 36 6.85 -6.00 -15.20
CA PRO A 36 7.70 -7.12 -15.59
C PRO A 36 7.34 -8.37 -14.80
N ARG A 37 7.35 -9.52 -15.47
CA ARG A 37 7.01 -10.82 -14.89
C ARG A 37 7.78 -11.09 -13.61
N SER A 38 9.09 -10.88 -13.63
CA SER A 38 9.98 -11.10 -12.48
C SER A 38 9.60 -10.25 -11.25
N VAL A 39 9.14 -9.01 -11.47
CA VAL A 39 8.65 -8.12 -10.40
C VAL A 39 7.32 -8.62 -9.87
N GLY A 40 6.41 -9.03 -10.75
CA GLY A 40 5.12 -9.60 -10.35
C GLY A 40 5.28 -10.88 -9.54
N GLU A 41 6.17 -11.79 -9.97
CA GLU A 41 6.47 -13.04 -9.26
C GLU A 41 7.05 -12.77 -7.88
N SER A 42 7.90 -11.74 -7.75
CA SER A 42 8.45 -11.32 -6.46
C SER A 42 7.38 -10.77 -5.52
N ALA A 43 6.41 -10.00 -6.05
CA ALA A 43 5.29 -9.49 -5.27
C ALA A 43 4.37 -10.62 -4.78
N VAL A 44 4.07 -11.60 -5.64
CA VAL A 44 3.29 -12.79 -5.26
C VAL A 44 4.03 -13.59 -4.18
N ALA A 45 5.33 -13.83 -4.34
CA ALA A 45 6.13 -14.53 -3.35
C ALA A 45 6.21 -13.79 -2.00
N ALA A 46 6.15 -12.46 -2.01
CA ALA A 46 6.08 -11.67 -0.78
C ALA A 46 4.74 -11.82 -0.06
N TRP A 47 3.63 -11.92 -0.79
CA TRP A 47 2.29 -12.15 -0.25
C TRP A 47 2.09 -13.59 0.26
N ASP A 48 2.55 -14.58 -0.50
CA ASP A 48 2.36 -16.00 -0.17
C ASP A 48 3.27 -16.50 0.97
N ARG A 49 4.15 -15.64 1.50
CA ARG A 49 5.09 -16.04 2.55
C ARG A 49 4.36 -16.16 3.88
N ASP A 50 4.39 -17.36 4.45
CA ASP A 50 3.97 -17.58 5.84
C ASP A 50 4.92 -16.88 6.82
N GLU A 51 4.37 -16.02 7.67
CA GLU A 51 5.09 -15.45 8.81
C GLU A 51 4.89 -16.35 10.04
N LEU A 52 5.79 -17.32 10.19
CA LEU A 52 5.75 -18.29 11.29
C LEU A 52 6.29 -17.75 12.63
N GLY A 53 6.66 -16.46 12.67
CA GLY A 53 7.09 -15.77 13.88
C GLY A 53 5.89 -15.39 14.76
N GLY A 54 6.03 -15.50 16.08
CA GLY A 54 5.06 -14.92 17.01
C GLY A 54 5.12 -13.39 17.00
N VAL A 55 4.09 -12.75 17.56
CA VAL A 55 4.10 -11.29 17.80
C VAL A 55 5.22 -10.98 18.80
N ALA A 56 6.32 -10.43 18.31
CA ALA A 56 7.43 -9.97 19.13
C ALA A 56 7.11 -8.59 19.74
N ASP A 57 7.84 -8.19 20.77
CA ASP A 57 7.85 -6.81 21.23
C ASP A 57 8.49 -5.94 20.14
N GLU A 58 7.67 -5.27 19.34
CA GLU A 58 8.10 -4.36 18.28
C GLU A 58 8.30 -2.94 18.83
N SER A 59 9.41 -2.30 18.45
CA SER A 59 9.53 -0.85 18.54
C SER A 59 8.57 -0.16 17.56
N ARG A 60 8.39 1.16 17.72
CA ARG A 60 7.57 1.95 16.81
C ARG A 60 8.08 1.90 15.36
N GLU A 61 9.39 1.87 15.17
CA GLU A 61 10.01 1.85 13.85
C GLU A 61 9.82 0.49 13.17
N GLU A 62 9.97 -0.61 13.93
CA GLU A 62 9.69 -1.97 13.44
C GLU A 62 8.21 -2.15 13.09
N TYR A 63 7.30 -1.63 13.92
CA TYR A 63 5.87 -1.61 13.61
C TYR A 63 5.60 -0.88 12.29
N ALA A 64 6.14 0.33 12.12
CA ALA A 64 5.92 1.13 10.91
C ALA A 64 6.44 0.41 9.66
N LEU A 65 7.62 -0.22 9.76
CA LEU A 65 8.17 -1.01 8.66
C LEU A 65 7.29 -2.21 8.31
N ARG A 66 6.77 -2.92 9.33
CA ARG A 66 5.86 -4.05 9.10
C ARG A 66 4.53 -3.60 8.50
N ASP A 67 3.99 -2.48 8.96
CA ASP A 67 2.74 -1.89 8.45
C ASP A 67 2.89 -1.48 6.97
N ASP A 68 3.99 -0.79 6.62
CA ASP A 68 4.32 -0.42 5.25
C ASP A 68 4.50 -1.67 4.35
N ALA A 69 5.21 -2.69 4.84
CA ALA A 69 5.39 -3.94 4.11
C ALA A 69 4.07 -4.69 3.89
N ALA A 70 3.17 -4.68 4.89
CA ALA A 70 1.84 -5.28 4.79
C ALA A 70 0.96 -4.53 3.77
N GLU A 71 1.01 -3.19 3.74
CA GLU A 71 0.31 -2.39 2.73
C GLU A 71 0.80 -2.74 1.30
N LEU A 72 2.12 -2.84 1.10
CA LEU A 72 2.70 -3.20 -0.20
C LEU A 72 2.39 -4.64 -0.61
N ALA A 73 2.23 -5.56 0.34
CA ALA A 73 1.92 -6.97 0.07
C ALA A 73 0.55 -7.15 -0.60
N PHE A 74 -0.38 -6.20 -0.47
CA PHE A 74 -1.66 -6.25 -1.19
C PHE A 74 -1.50 -6.24 -2.72
N ILE A 75 -0.38 -5.72 -3.24
CA ILE A 75 -0.06 -5.82 -4.66
C ILE A 75 0.18 -7.29 -5.07
N GLY A 76 0.83 -8.09 -4.21
CA GLY A 76 0.97 -9.53 -4.42
C GLY A 76 -0.38 -10.23 -4.44
N LEU A 77 -1.26 -9.93 -3.47
CA LEU A 77 -2.63 -10.45 -3.45
C LEU A 77 -3.40 -10.07 -4.73
N ALA A 78 -3.27 -8.84 -5.19
CA ALA A 78 -3.88 -8.36 -6.41
C ALA A 78 -3.43 -9.16 -7.64
N ILE A 79 -2.12 -9.35 -7.79
CA ILE A 79 -1.56 -10.14 -8.89
C ILE A 79 -2.05 -11.59 -8.83
N THR A 80 -2.06 -12.22 -7.65
CA THR A 80 -2.56 -13.59 -7.47
C THR A 80 -4.05 -13.71 -7.82
N SER A 81 -4.86 -12.73 -7.42
CA SER A 81 -6.33 -12.81 -7.55
C SER A 81 -6.84 -12.44 -8.94
N ARG A 82 -6.17 -11.51 -9.63
CA ARG A 82 -6.69 -10.87 -10.85
C ARG A 82 -5.63 -10.54 -11.90
N GLY A 83 -4.38 -10.92 -11.69
CA GLY A 83 -3.30 -10.72 -12.66
C GLY A 83 -3.44 -11.64 -13.89
N VAL A 84 -3.18 -11.08 -15.06
CA VAL A 84 -3.14 -11.79 -16.35
C VAL A 84 -1.70 -11.81 -16.84
N TRP A 85 -1.08 -12.99 -16.85
CA TRP A 85 0.30 -13.18 -17.27
C TRP A 85 0.42 -13.29 -18.79
N GLU A 86 1.17 -12.38 -19.40
CA GLU A 86 1.36 -12.28 -20.85
C GLU A 86 2.86 -12.28 -21.17
N GLY A 87 3.44 -13.46 -21.42
CA GLY A 87 4.87 -13.59 -21.69
C GLY A 87 5.72 -13.09 -20.52
N GLU A 88 6.51 -12.04 -20.76
CA GLU A 88 7.42 -11.41 -19.81
C GLU A 88 6.77 -10.30 -18.96
N GLU A 89 5.45 -10.17 -19.02
CA GLU A 89 4.70 -9.17 -18.25
C GLU A 89 3.51 -9.79 -17.50
N VAL A 90 3.03 -9.05 -16.50
CA VAL A 90 1.71 -9.25 -15.89
C VAL A 90 0.90 -7.97 -16.00
N VAL A 91 -0.34 -8.10 -16.47
CA VAL A 91 -1.35 -7.04 -16.46
C VAL A 91 -2.22 -7.23 -15.22
N VAL A 92 -2.36 -6.20 -14.40
CA VAL A 92 -3.18 -6.27 -13.18
C VAL A 92 -3.88 -4.94 -12.94
N ASP A 93 -5.13 -5.01 -12.51
CA ASP A 93 -5.90 -3.83 -12.09
C ASP A 93 -5.58 -3.52 -10.62
N LEU A 94 -4.89 -2.41 -10.34
CA LEU A 94 -4.55 -2.01 -8.97
C LEU A 94 -5.44 -0.88 -8.46
N GLU A 95 -5.71 -0.88 -7.16
CA GLU A 95 -6.31 0.27 -6.49
C GLU A 95 -5.33 1.45 -6.52
N VAL A 96 -5.85 2.68 -6.58
CA VAL A 96 -5.01 3.89 -6.58
C VAL A 96 -4.15 3.98 -5.32
N THR A 97 -4.66 3.47 -4.20
CA THR A 97 -3.91 3.40 -2.93
C THR A 97 -2.72 2.45 -3.01
N GLU A 98 -2.88 1.26 -3.59
CA GLU A 98 -1.80 0.29 -3.84
C GLU A 98 -0.70 0.92 -4.71
N ILE A 99 -1.09 1.61 -5.80
CA ILE A 99 -0.15 2.32 -6.68
C ILE A 99 0.57 3.44 -5.92
N ALA A 100 -0.16 4.26 -5.17
CA ALA A 100 0.42 5.38 -4.42
C ALA A 100 1.40 4.90 -3.35
N ALA A 101 1.09 3.80 -2.65
CA ALA A 101 1.97 3.18 -1.66
C ALA A 101 3.29 2.72 -2.31
N ALA A 102 3.23 1.96 -3.42
CA ALA A 102 4.41 1.53 -4.16
C ALA A 102 5.28 2.71 -4.63
N LEU A 103 4.67 3.76 -5.16
CA LEU A 103 5.39 4.95 -5.62
C LEU A 103 6.02 5.75 -4.48
N ARG A 104 5.44 5.70 -3.27
CA ARG A 104 6.01 6.33 -2.07
C ARG A 104 7.19 5.54 -1.56
N ALA A 105 7.09 4.21 -1.49
CA ALA A 105 8.16 3.33 -1.04
C ALA A 105 9.40 3.36 -1.95
N ALA A 106 9.22 3.72 -3.23
CA ALA A 106 10.32 3.84 -4.19
C ALA A 106 11.13 5.17 -4.10
N ARG A 107 10.78 6.08 -3.18
CA ARG A 107 11.39 7.42 -3.04
C ARG A 107 12.14 7.57 -1.74
#